data_AF-A0A7C6ELD6-F1
#
_entry.id   AF-A0A7C6ELD6-F1
#
_cell.length_a   1.000
_cell.length_b   1.000
_cell.length_c   1.000
_cell.angle_alpha   90.00
_cell.angle_beta   90.00
_cell.angle_gamma   90.00
#
_symmetry.space_group_name_H-M   'P 1'
#
loop_
_entity.id
_entity.type
_entity.pdbx_description
1 polymer ?
#
loop_
_entity_poly.entity_id
_entity_poly.type
_entity_poly.pdbx_seq_one_letter_code
_entity_poly.pdbx_strand_id
1 'polypeptide(L)'
;MPRASSLQTIFEIISVGYELLDGRVVNTNASWLAGQISSLGGRVSRITVVGDEVAEISSAIREAMRRGADWIITSGGLGPTYDDVTLQGVARAIGRKLVLNRRALEMIRRRYEELAREGVVESPELTPPRMKMAMLPRGAKPLENNVGTAPGVLL
;
A
#
# COMPACT_ATOMS: atom_id res chain seq x y z
N MET A 1 -30.89 -27.88 -13.83
CA MET A 1 -29.70 -27.22 -14.44
C MET A 1 -28.93 -26.51 -13.33
N PRO A 2 -27.65 -26.78 -13.14
CA PRO A 2 -26.85 -26.13 -12.10
C PRO A 2 -26.55 -24.67 -12.50
N ARG A 3 -26.72 -23.74 -11.56
CA ARG A 3 -26.38 -22.31 -11.73
C ARG A 3 -24.86 -22.18 -11.94
N ALA A 4 -24.43 -21.72 -13.11
CA ALA A 4 -23.10 -21.14 -13.26
C ALA A 4 -23.10 -19.77 -12.56
N SER A 5 -22.80 -19.78 -11.26
CA SER A 5 -22.51 -18.56 -10.50
C SER A 5 -21.01 -18.28 -10.66
N SER A 6 -20.61 -17.47 -11.62
CA SER A 6 -19.27 -16.87 -11.60
C SER A 6 -19.20 -15.97 -10.37
N LEU A 7 -18.52 -16.43 -9.31
CA LEU A 7 -18.34 -15.65 -8.08
C LEU A 7 -17.64 -14.34 -8.45
N GLN A 8 -18.31 -13.22 -8.18
CA GLN A 8 -17.75 -11.89 -8.39
C GLN A 8 -16.60 -11.68 -7.40
N THR A 9 -15.40 -11.36 -7.90
CA THR A 9 -14.21 -11.12 -7.08
C THR A 9 -14.45 -9.97 -6.09
N ILE A 10 -14.20 -10.24 -4.81
CA ILE A 10 -14.44 -9.32 -3.70
C ILE A 10 -13.15 -8.59 -3.29
N PHE A 11 -13.23 -7.27 -3.23
CA PHE A 11 -12.16 -6.37 -2.81
C PHE A 11 -12.54 -5.67 -1.51
N GLU A 12 -11.56 -5.47 -0.64
CA GLU A 12 -11.64 -4.47 0.44
C GLU A 12 -10.54 -3.42 0.27
N ILE A 13 -10.87 -2.17 0.55
CA ILE A 13 -9.93 -1.05 0.50
C ILE A 13 -9.67 -0.57 1.93
N ILE A 14 -8.40 -0.45 2.30
CA ILE A 14 -7.95 0.10 3.58
C ILE A 14 -7.15 1.36 3.30
N SER A 15 -7.70 2.52 3.67
CA SER A 15 -7.00 3.80 3.59
C SER A 15 -6.30 4.07 4.93
N VAL A 16 -5.03 4.45 4.88
CA VAL A 16 -4.19 4.70 6.04
C VAL A 16 -3.81 6.18 6.03
N GLY A 17 -4.11 6.89 7.11
CA GLY A 17 -3.79 8.31 7.26
C GLY A 17 -4.69 9.02 8.26
N TYR A 18 -4.12 9.69 9.26
CA TYR A 18 -4.90 10.49 10.20
C TYR A 18 -5.59 11.70 9.55
N GLU A 19 -5.04 12.26 8.48
CA GLU A 19 -5.67 13.37 7.75
C GLU A 19 -7.03 12.99 7.14
N LEU A 20 -7.25 11.71 6.86
CA LEU A 20 -8.54 11.17 6.43
C LEU A 20 -9.52 11.05 7.61
N LEU A 21 -9.04 10.56 8.76
CA LEU A 21 -9.85 10.42 9.97
C LEU A 21 -10.25 11.77 10.58
N ASP A 22 -9.34 12.73 10.55
CA ASP A 22 -9.55 14.11 10.99
C ASP A 22 -10.43 14.92 10.02
N GLY A 23 -10.75 14.37 8.84
CA GLY A 23 -11.55 15.03 7.82
C GLY A 23 -10.85 16.21 7.13
N ARG A 24 -9.52 16.31 7.22
CA ARG A 24 -8.74 17.35 6.53
C ARG A 24 -8.65 17.10 5.04
N VAL A 25 -8.65 15.83 4.64
CA VAL A 25 -8.59 15.40 3.24
C VAL A 25 -9.78 14.49 2.94
N VAL A 26 -10.44 14.74 1.81
CA VAL A 26 -11.49 13.84 1.30
C VAL A 26 -10.83 12.58 0.77
N ASN A 27 -11.36 11.40 1.12
CA ASN A 27 -10.83 10.11 0.66
C ASN A 27 -11.17 9.83 -0.82
N THR A 28 -10.56 10.59 -1.72
CA THR A 28 -10.72 10.46 -3.17
C THR A 28 -10.04 9.21 -3.70
N ASN A 29 -8.97 8.74 -3.07
CA ASN A 29 -8.26 7.51 -3.45
C ASN A 29 -9.18 6.29 -3.37
N ALA A 30 -9.91 6.12 -2.28
CA ALA A 30 -10.84 5.00 -2.14
C ALA A 30 -11.99 5.07 -3.15
N SER A 31 -12.51 6.28 -3.42
CA SER A 31 -13.54 6.51 -4.43
C SER A 31 -13.05 6.13 -5.83
N TRP A 32 -11.84 6.59 -6.20
CA TRP A 32 -11.23 6.28 -7.49
C TRP A 32 -10.96 4.78 -7.64
N LEU A 33 -10.35 4.15 -6.63
CA LEU A 33 -10.08 2.71 -6.62
C LEU A 33 -11.37 1.89 -6.76
N ALA A 34 -12.42 2.24 -6.01
CA ALA A 34 -13.70 1.54 -6.11
C ALA A 34 -14.32 1.66 -7.50
N GLY A 35 -14.21 2.82 -8.14
CA GLY A 35 -14.61 3.02 -9.53
C GLY A 35 -13.84 2.12 -10.50
N GLN A 36 -12.51 2.06 -10.38
CA GLN A 36 -11.67 1.18 -11.22
C GLN A 36 -11.96 -0.31 -11.01
N ILE A 37 -12.17 -0.73 -9.76
CA ILE A 37 -12.50 -2.13 -9.45
C ILE A 37 -13.85 -2.51 -10.06
N SER A 38 -14.84 -1.62 -9.91
CA SER A 38 -16.19 -1.83 -10.43
C SER A 38 -16.22 -1.90 -11.95
N SER A 39 -15.45 -1.04 -12.64
CA SER A 39 -15.37 -1.06 -14.11
C SER A 39 -14.71 -2.34 -14.66
N LEU A 40 -13.86 -2.99 -13.85
CA LEU A 40 -13.25 -4.29 -14.14
C LEU A 40 -14.13 -5.48 -13.73
N GLY A 41 -15.35 -5.24 -13.24
CA GLY A 41 -16.31 -6.28 -12.83
C GLY A 41 -16.13 -6.80 -11.40
N GLY A 42 -15.15 -6.29 -10.65
CA GLY A 42 -14.97 -6.60 -9.22
C GLY A 42 -16.00 -5.88 -8.35
N ARG A 43 -16.10 -6.30 -7.09
CA ARG A 43 -16.97 -5.64 -6.09
C ARG A 43 -16.16 -5.22 -4.88
N VAL A 44 -16.20 -3.94 -4.54
CA VAL A 44 -15.71 -3.46 -3.25
C VAL A 44 -16.79 -3.74 -2.20
N SER A 45 -16.51 -4.63 -1.25
CA SER A 45 -17.45 -4.97 -0.17
C SER A 45 -17.34 -4.03 1.02
N ARG A 46 -16.16 -3.43 1.24
CA ARG A 46 -15.88 -2.52 2.35
C ARG A 46 -14.74 -1.57 2.02
N ILE A 47 -14.88 -0.33 2.50
CA ILE A 47 -13.81 0.65 2.57
C ILE A 47 -13.63 0.98 4.06
N THR A 48 -12.41 0.89 4.56
CA THR A 48 -12.04 1.18 5.94
C THR A 48 -10.96 2.23 5.97
N VAL A 49 -11.06 3.19 6.89
CA VAL A 49 -10.02 4.18 7.14
C VAL A 49 -9.44 3.91 8.52
N VAL A 50 -8.11 3.89 8.65
CA VAL A 50 -7.38 3.68 9.89
C VAL A 50 -6.26 4.71 10.04
N GLY A 51 -5.82 4.95 11.28
CA GLY A 51 -4.66 5.80 11.55
C GLY A 51 -3.34 5.12 11.21
N ASP A 52 -2.26 5.90 11.26
CA ASP A 52 -0.88 5.50 10.98
C ASP A 52 -0.24 4.67 12.12
N GLU A 53 -0.96 3.64 12.57
CA GLU A 53 -0.54 2.76 13.66
C GLU A 53 -0.47 1.30 13.18
N VAL A 54 0.69 0.66 13.44
CA VAL A 54 0.94 -0.73 13.04
C VAL A 54 -0.14 -1.69 13.54
N ALA A 55 -0.66 -1.45 14.76
CA ALA A 55 -1.71 -2.28 15.35
C ALA A 55 -3.04 -2.12 14.62
N GLU A 56 -3.45 -0.90 14.30
CA GLU A 56 -4.69 -0.58 13.60
C GLU A 56 -4.69 -1.14 12.17
N ILE A 57 -3.62 -0.88 11.42
CA ILE A 57 -3.43 -1.42 10.07
C ILE A 57 -3.46 -2.95 10.10
N SER A 58 -2.74 -3.56 11.05
CA SER A 58 -2.72 -5.02 11.18
C SER A 58 -4.09 -5.59 11.54
N SER A 59 -4.88 -4.90 12.37
CA SER A 59 -6.22 -5.33 12.76
C SER A 59 -7.16 -5.30 11.55
N ALA A 60 -7.20 -4.18 10.83
CA ALA A 60 -8.05 -3.99 9.66
C ALA A 60 -7.77 -5.03 8.55
N ILE A 61 -6.50 -5.36 8.30
CA ILE A 61 -6.13 -6.39 7.32
C ILE A 61 -6.62 -7.77 7.77
N ARG A 62 -6.38 -8.17 9.02
CA ARG A 62 -6.86 -9.47 9.55
C ARG A 62 -8.37 -9.56 9.52
N GLU A 63 -9.04 -8.46 9.77
CA GLU A 63 -10.48 -8.33 9.64
C GLU A 63 -10.99 -8.56 8.22
N ALA A 64 -10.38 -7.93 7.22
CA ALA A 64 -10.71 -8.14 5.81
C ALA A 64 -10.46 -9.60 5.39
N MET A 65 -9.35 -10.19 5.83
CA MET A 65 -9.06 -11.61 5.60
C MET A 65 -10.11 -12.53 6.24
N ARG A 66 -10.54 -12.25 7.49
CA ARG A 66 -11.60 -13.02 8.17
C ARG A 66 -12.94 -12.94 7.46
N ARG A 67 -13.24 -11.80 6.81
CA ARG A 67 -14.45 -11.63 6.00
C ARG A 67 -14.38 -12.34 4.65
N GLY A 68 -13.22 -12.88 4.27
CA GLY A 68 -13.03 -13.61 3.02
C GLY A 68 -12.89 -12.70 1.80
N ALA A 69 -12.28 -11.52 1.95
CA ALA A 69 -11.92 -10.69 0.80
C ALA A 69 -10.88 -11.43 -0.08
N ASP A 70 -11.11 -11.47 -1.40
CA ASP A 70 -10.16 -12.05 -2.37
C ASP A 70 -8.93 -11.13 -2.53
N TRP A 71 -9.16 -9.83 -2.49
CA TRP A 71 -8.14 -8.80 -2.59
C TRP A 71 -8.30 -7.75 -1.50
N ILE A 72 -7.17 -7.33 -0.93
CA ILE A 72 -7.09 -6.22 0.03
C ILE A 72 -6.15 -5.20 -0.57
N ILE A 73 -6.61 -3.97 -0.77
CA ILE A 73 -5.81 -2.87 -1.29
C ILE A 73 -5.60 -1.86 -0.18
N THR A 74 -4.35 -1.59 0.17
CA THR A 74 -3.99 -0.50 1.08
C THR A 74 -3.59 0.75 0.30
N SER A 75 -3.95 1.94 0.79
CA SER A 75 -3.50 3.23 0.25
C SER A 75 -3.04 4.14 1.38
N GLY A 76 -1.85 4.72 1.27
CA GLY A 76 -1.24 5.59 2.29
C GLY A 76 -0.13 4.88 3.09
N GLY A 77 0.71 5.66 3.78
CA GLY A 77 1.71 5.16 4.73
C GLY A 77 2.88 4.35 4.13
N LEU A 78 3.28 4.62 2.87
CA LEU A 78 4.37 3.92 2.16
C LEU A 78 5.65 4.75 1.95
N GLY A 79 5.62 6.03 2.29
CA GLY A 79 6.71 6.95 2.05
C GLY A 79 7.92 6.78 3.00
N PRO A 80 8.84 7.75 2.98
CA PRO A 80 10.05 7.70 3.78
C PRO A 80 9.86 8.23 5.21
N THR A 81 8.71 8.77 5.61
CA THR A 81 8.57 9.39 6.93
C THR A 81 8.47 8.35 8.04
N TYR A 82 8.55 8.79 9.29
CA TYR A 82 8.54 7.85 10.44
C TYR A 82 7.17 7.17 10.60
N ASP A 83 6.10 7.94 10.42
CA ASP A 83 4.69 7.57 10.44
C ASP A 83 4.25 6.72 9.25
N ASP A 84 5.03 6.64 8.16
CA ASP A 84 4.78 5.69 7.07
C ASP A 84 5.01 4.23 7.52
N VAL A 85 3.99 3.59 8.10
CA VAL A 85 4.10 2.27 8.73
C VAL A 85 3.21 1.18 8.11
N THR A 86 2.59 1.44 6.94
CA THR A 86 1.67 0.51 6.26
C THR A 86 2.28 -0.88 6.05
N LEU A 87 3.51 -0.97 5.54
CA LEU A 87 4.15 -2.28 5.32
C LEU A 87 4.48 -3.03 6.61
N GLN A 88 4.70 -2.32 7.72
CA GLN A 88 4.88 -2.95 9.03
C GLN A 88 3.57 -3.57 9.52
N GLY A 89 2.45 -2.84 9.36
CA GLY A 89 1.11 -3.33 9.66
C GLY A 89 0.73 -4.55 8.81
N VAL A 90 0.98 -4.49 7.51
CA VAL A 90 0.79 -5.61 6.57
C VAL A 90 1.61 -6.83 7.00
N ALA A 91 2.91 -6.65 7.24
CA ALA A 91 3.82 -7.71 7.68
C ALA A 91 3.34 -8.39 8.97
N ARG A 92 2.90 -7.60 9.95
CA ARG A 92 2.32 -8.08 11.23
C ARG A 92 1.01 -8.84 11.02
N ALA A 93 0.15 -8.38 10.10
CA ALA A 93 -1.12 -9.03 9.82
C ALA A 93 -0.94 -10.46 9.28
N ILE A 94 -0.04 -10.61 8.30
CA ILE A 94 0.21 -11.87 7.58
C ILE A 94 1.31 -12.74 8.21
N GLY A 95 1.89 -12.31 9.34
CA GLY A 95 2.92 -13.06 10.06
C GLY A 95 4.25 -13.18 9.31
N ARG A 96 4.61 -12.20 8.47
CA ARG A 96 5.87 -12.19 7.70
C ARG A 96 6.84 -11.14 8.24
N LYS A 97 8.14 -11.43 8.20
CA LYS A 97 9.19 -10.44 8.53
C LYS A 97 9.36 -9.45 7.38
N LEU A 98 9.62 -8.19 7.71
CA LEU A 98 10.16 -7.22 6.74
C LEU A 98 11.61 -7.57 6.44
N VAL A 99 11.96 -7.55 5.15
CA VAL A 99 13.31 -7.81 4.66
C VAL A 99 13.65 -6.81 3.56
N LEU A 100 14.93 -6.47 3.45
CA LEU A 100 15.39 -5.60 2.37
C LEU A 100 15.16 -6.27 1.02
N ASN A 101 14.35 -5.64 0.17
CA ASN A 101 14.15 -6.08 -1.20
C ASN A 101 15.11 -5.32 -2.12
N ARG A 102 16.08 -6.04 -2.72
CA ARG A 102 17.10 -5.43 -3.58
C ARG A 102 16.52 -4.72 -4.79
N ARG A 103 15.48 -5.30 -5.42
CA ARG A 103 14.80 -4.68 -6.57
C ARG A 103 14.08 -3.39 -6.19
N ALA A 104 13.42 -3.37 -5.03
CA ALA A 104 12.80 -2.16 -4.50
C ALA A 104 13.85 -1.08 -4.20
N LEU A 105 14.98 -1.45 -3.60
CA LEU A 105 16.08 -0.55 -3.33
C LEU A 105 16.67 0.07 -4.61
N GLU A 106 16.82 -0.73 -5.67
CA GLU A 106 17.25 -0.26 -6.99
C GLU A 106 16.26 0.71 -7.63
N MET A 107 14.95 0.44 -7.54
CA MET A 107 13.90 1.38 -7.99
C MET A 107 14.00 2.73 -7.27
N ILE A 108 14.14 2.69 -5.95
CA ILE A 108 14.27 3.89 -5.11
C ILE A 108 15.54 4.65 -5.47
N ARG A 109 16.67 3.95 -5.62
CA ARG A 109 17.95 4.54 -6.03
C ARG A 109 17.82 5.29 -7.35
N ARG A 110 17.32 4.61 -8.38
CA ARG A 110 17.13 5.19 -9.72
C ARG A 110 16.27 6.44 -9.65
N ARG A 111 15.16 6.39 -8.89
CA ARG A 111 14.27 7.53 -8.75
C ARG A 111 14.92 8.72 -8.06
N TYR A 112 15.69 8.50 -6.99
CA TYR A 112 16.42 9.60 -6.33
C TYR A 112 17.54 10.19 -7.21
N GLU A 113 18.20 9.37 -8.03
CA GLU A 113 19.17 9.84 -9.04
C GLU A 113 18.51 10.68 -10.15
N GLU A 114 17.29 10.33 -10.57
CA GLU A 114 16.49 11.16 -11.49
C GLU A 114 16.07 12.49 -10.86
N LEU A 115 15.46 12.43 -9.67
CA LEU A 115 14.98 13.62 -8.96
C LEU A 115 16.11 14.61 -8.65
N ALA A 116 17.31 14.12 -8.34
CA ALA A 116 18.47 14.98 -8.10
C ALA A 116 18.95 15.66 -9.39
N ARG A 117 18.93 14.96 -10.53
CA ARG A 117 19.24 15.55 -11.85
C ARG A 117 18.21 16.60 -12.27
N GLU A 118 16.96 16.40 -11.89
CA GLU A 118 15.86 17.35 -12.12
C GLU A 118 15.85 18.53 -11.12
N GLY A 119 16.73 18.51 -10.10
CA GLY A 119 16.78 19.54 -9.06
C GLY A 119 15.62 19.51 -8.07
N VAL A 120 14.82 18.43 -8.06
CA VAL A 120 13.69 18.24 -7.13
C VAL A 120 14.17 17.88 -5.73
N VAL A 121 15.32 17.20 -5.62
CA VAL A 121 15.99 16.91 -4.35
C VAL A 121 17.45 17.34 -4.41
N GLU A 122 17.99 17.79 -3.28
CA GLU A 122 19.38 18.27 -3.20
C GLU A 122 20.41 17.16 -3.41
N SER A 123 20.08 15.92 -3.02
CA SER A 123 21.00 14.78 -3.07
C SER A 123 20.27 13.48 -3.40
N PRO A 124 20.86 12.61 -4.25
CA PRO A 124 20.35 11.27 -4.55
C PRO A 124 20.66 10.24 -3.45
N GLU A 125 21.34 10.63 -2.38
CA GLU A 125 21.80 9.72 -1.32
C GLU A 125 20.66 8.90 -0.70
N LEU A 126 20.88 7.60 -0.51
CA LEU A 126 19.92 6.72 0.13
C LEU A 126 20.07 6.79 1.66
N THR A 127 19.45 7.79 2.25
CA THR A 127 19.36 7.92 3.71
C THR A 127 18.57 6.77 4.34
N PRO A 128 18.72 6.46 5.64
CA PRO A 128 17.96 5.39 6.29
C PRO A 128 16.43 5.47 6.09
N PRO A 129 15.78 6.66 6.17
CA PRO A 129 14.36 6.81 5.84
C PRO A 129 14.01 6.44 4.39
N ARG A 130 14.89 6.74 3.42
CA ARG A 130 14.69 6.35 2.01
C ARG A 130 14.86 4.84 1.82
N MET A 131 15.86 4.26 2.47
CA MET A 131 16.10 2.81 2.46
C MET A 131 14.96 2.01 3.12
N LYS A 132 14.29 2.58 4.12
CA LYS A 132 13.12 1.97 4.78
C LYS A 132 12.02 1.58 3.77
N MET A 133 11.80 2.37 2.73
CA MET A 133 10.81 2.08 1.68
C MET A 133 11.12 0.79 0.90
N ALA A 134 12.37 0.30 0.93
CA ALA A 134 12.78 -0.97 0.33
C ALA A 134 12.56 -2.18 1.25
N MET A 135 12.11 -1.97 2.50
CA MET A 135 11.84 -3.04 3.46
C MET A 135 10.44 -3.59 3.22
N LEU A 136 10.33 -4.73 2.54
CA LEU A 136 9.05 -5.33 2.16
C LEU A 136 8.78 -6.61 2.95
N PRO A 137 7.52 -7.03 3.15
CA PRO A 137 7.25 -8.33 3.74
C PRO A 137 7.86 -9.44 2.89
N ARG A 138 8.43 -10.46 3.54
CA ARG A 138 9.13 -11.55 2.84
C ARG A 138 8.24 -12.16 1.75
N GLY A 139 8.79 -12.32 0.55
CA GLY A 139 8.08 -12.87 -0.62
C GLY A 139 7.25 -11.84 -1.40
N ALA A 140 7.18 -10.58 -0.95
CA ALA A 140 6.52 -9.52 -1.70
C ALA A 140 7.27 -9.15 -2.99
N LYS A 141 6.51 -8.71 -3.99
CA LYS A 141 7.01 -8.18 -5.26
C LYS A 141 6.85 -6.65 -5.26
N PRO A 142 7.93 -5.88 -5.48
CA PRO A 142 7.79 -4.44 -5.67
C PRO A 142 7.15 -4.13 -7.02
N LEU A 143 6.32 -3.08 -7.03
CA LEU A 143 5.70 -2.51 -8.22
C LEU A 143 6.32 -1.15 -8.50
N GLU A 144 6.61 -0.89 -9.78
CA GLU A 144 7.20 0.38 -10.22
C GLU A 144 6.30 1.57 -9.88
N ASN A 145 6.91 2.65 -9.43
CA ASN A 145 6.24 3.93 -9.22
C ASN A 145 6.88 4.99 -10.12
N ASN A 146 6.21 5.32 -11.22
CA ASN A 146 6.70 6.27 -12.20
C ASN A 146 6.44 7.74 -11.81
N VAL A 147 5.75 7.99 -10.70
CA VAL A 147 5.36 9.33 -10.25
C VAL A 147 6.14 9.71 -8.98
N GLY A 148 6.00 8.90 -7.93
CA GLY A 148 6.64 9.10 -6.63
C GLY A 148 7.94 8.32 -6.46
N THR A 149 8.37 8.15 -5.20
CA THR A 149 9.60 7.42 -4.83
C THR A 149 9.34 6.07 -4.18
N ALA A 150 8.24 5.93 -3.44
CA ALA A 150 7.85 4.69 -2.77
C ALA A 150 7.31 3.66 -3.77
N PRO A 151 7.89 2.45 -3.89
CA PRO A 151 7.35 1.40 -4.73
C PRO A 151 5.99 0.91 -4.20
N GLY A 152 5.11 0.50 -5.11
CA GLY A 152 3.94 -0.30 -4.73
C GLY A 152 4.38 -1.70 -4.31
N VAL A 153 3.48 -2.47 -3.68
CA VAL A 153 3.81 -3.81 -3.17
C VAL A 153 2.68 -4.79 -3.46
N LEU A 154 3.03 -5.94 -4.04
CA LEU A 154 2.13 -7.07 -4.28
C LEU A 154 2.55 -8.28 -3.45
N LEU A 155 1.59 -8.97 -2.84
CA LEU A 155 1.78 -10.11 -1.93
C LEU A 155 1.02 -11.36 -2.38
#